data_AF-A0AAD8V524-F1
#
_entry.id   AF-A0AAD8V524-F1
#
_cell.length_a   1.000
_cell.length_b   1.000
_cell.length_c   1.000
_cell.angle_alpha   90.00
_cell.angle_beta   90.00
_cell.angle_gamma   90.00
#
_symmetry.space_group_name_H-M   'P 1'
#
loop_
_entity.id
_entity.type
_entity.pdbx_description
1 polymer ?
#
loop_
_entity_poly.entity_id
_entity_poly.type
_entity_poly.pdbx_seq_one_letter_code
_entity_poly.pdbx_strand_id
1 'polypeptide(L)'
;MYEASREEELQKAKKKNKKKKKHEFRDDDVLDHRPYRNDRKVPERNRAAKRRTPADMAEYAPSAKRRRGGEVELSNILEKIVDHLRDQTSISLLFLKPVTKKIAPDYYDIIMRPMDLGTIRDKARKMEYKNRDEFRHDVAQIRVNAHLYNDKRHPHIPPLAEQLLDICDRLLLESADLLDDAESAIEG
;
A
#
# COMPACT_ATOMS: atom_id res chain seq x y z
N MET A 1 -40.34 17.41 -23.85
CA MET A 1 -40.40 15.99 -23.41
C MET A 1 -39.06 15.24 -23.58
N TYR A 2 -37.92 15.92 -23.76
CA TYR A 2 -36.61 15.25 -23.96
C TYR A 2 -35.59 15.46 -22.82
N GLU A 3 -35.82 16.41 -21.90
CA GLU A 3 -34.87 16.69 -20.81
C GLU A 3 -35.09 15.80 -19.57
N ALA A 4 -36.35 15.46 -19.26
CA ALA A 4 -36.70 14.59 -18.13
C ALA A 4 -36.14 13.16 -18.26
N SER A 5 -35.97 12.65 -19.49
CA SER A 5 -35.41 11.32 -19.75
C SER A 5 -33.91 11.24 -19.46
N ARG A 6 -33.18 12.36 -19.53
CA ARG A 6 -31.71 12.41 -19.38
C ARG A 6 -31.31 12.46 -17.90
N GLU A 7 -32.09 13.15 -17.07
CA GLU A 7 -31.88 13.18 -15.61
C GLU A 7 -32.17 11.82 -14.95
N GLU A 8 -33.16 11.07 -15.45
CA GLU A 8 -33.49 9.74 -14.94
C GLU A 8 -32.39 8.71 -15.24
N GLU A 9 -31.73 8.82 -16.41
CA GLU A 9 -30.57 7.99 -16.78
C GLU A 9 -29.32 8.32 -15.95
N LEU A 10 -29.08 9.60 -15.64
CA LEU A 10 -27.97 10.03 -14.78
C LEU A 10 -28.14 9.58 -13.32
N GLN A 11 -29.37 9.55 -12.80
CA GLN A 11 -29.63 9.01 -11.45
C GLN A 11 -29.48 7.48 -11.40
N LYS A 12 -29.83 6.76 -12.48
CA LYS A 12 -29.60 5.31 -12.59
C LYS A 12 -28.10 4.98 -12.74
N ALA A 13 -27.32 5.84 -13.41
CA ALA A 13 -25.86 5.72 -13.51
C ALA A 13 -25.14 5.97 -12.17
N LYS A 14 -25.55 6.99 -11.40
CA LYS A 14 -25.02 7.26 -10.06
C LYS A 14 -25.34 6.15 -9.04
N LYS A 15 -26.54 5.54 -9.12
CA LYS A 15 -26.91 4.36 -8.30
C LYS A 15 -26.15 3.08 -8.68
N LYS A 16 -25.79 2.91 -9.97
CA LYS A 16 -24.93 1.79 -10.43
C LYS A 16 -23.47 1.97 -10.01
N ASN A 17 -22.92 3.19 -10.02
CA ASN A 17 -21.54 3.44 -9.59
C ASN A 17 -21.36 3.32 -8.07
N LYS A 18 -22.37 3.70 -7.26
CA LYS A 18 -22.36 3.47 -5.81
C LYS A 18 -22.37 1.97 -5.43
N LYS A 19 -22.72 1.08 -6.36
CA LYS A 19 -22.76 -0.38 -6.16
C LYS A 19 -21.50 -1.13 -6.60
N LYS A 20 -20.55 -0.48 -7.28
CA LYS A 20 -19.27 -1.13 -7.63
C LYS A 20 -18.26 -0.95 -6.49
N LYS A 21 -18.33 -1.91 -5.56
CA LYS A 21 -17.28 -2.41 -4.65
C LYS A 21 -16.52 -1.36 -3.83
N LYS A 22 -17.06 -1.01 -2.67
CA LYS A 22 -16.24 -1.10 -1.45
C LYS A 22 -15.97 -2.58 -1.21
N HIS A 23 -14.73 -3.01 -1.27
CA HIS A 23 -14.33 -4.28 -0.67
C HIS A 23 -14.38 -4.06 0.84
N GLU A 24 -15.39 -4.63 1.52
CA GLU A 24 -15.36 -4.73 2.98
C GLU A 24 -14.28 -5.73 3.36
N PHE A 25 -13.11 -5.18 3.70
CA PHE A 25 -11.96 -5.89 4.23
C PHE A 25 -12.34 -6.52 5.57
N ARG A 26 -12.15 -7.83 5.71
CA ARG A 26 -12.40 -8.57 6.95
C ARG A 26 -11.07 -8.74 7.70
N ASP A 27 -11.09 -8.80 9.03
CA ASP A 27 -9.85 -9.01 9.81
C ASP A 27 -9.12 -10.31 9.41
N ASP A 28 -9.84 -11.31 8.88
CA ASP A 28 -9.27 -12.55 8.32
C ASP A 28 -8.36 -12.32 7.11
N ASP A 29 -8.52 -11.24 6.33
CA ASP A 29 -7.69 -10.93 5.15
C ASP A 29 -6.25 -10.53 5.55
N VAL A 30 -6.03 -10.20 6.84
CA VAL A 30 -4.70 -9.89 7.41
C VAL A 30 -3.95 -11.17 7.79
N LEU A 31 -4.66 -12.29 7.96
CA LEU A 31 -4.11 -13.57 8.40
C LEU A 31 -3.56 -14.44 7.26
N ASP A 32 -3.51 -13.96 6.01
CA ASP A 32 -2.84 -14.68 4.90
C ASP A 32 -1.33 -14.78 5.18
N HIS A 33 -0.93 -15.91 5.76
CA HIS A 33 0.44 -16.29 6.07
C HIS A 33 1.25 -16.53 4.79
N ARG A 34 1.58 -15.47 4.06
CA ARG A 34 2.68 -15.51 3.10
C ARG A 34 4.00 -15.39 3.86
N PRO A 35 4.87 -16.40 3.83
CA PRO A 35 6.13 -16.36 4.57
C PRO A 35 7.03 -15.25 4.01
N TYR A 36 7.48 -14.37 4.90
CA TYR A 36 8.57 -13.41 4.64
C TYR A 36 9.85 -14.21 4.34
N ARG A 37 10.16 -14.43 3.07
CA ARG A 37 11.40 -15.08 2.63
C ARG A 37 12.32 -14.05 1.98
N ASN A 38 13.41 -13.76 2.68
CA ASN A 38 14.53 -12.97 2.19
C ASN A 38 15.64 -13.89 1.64
N ASP A 39 15.29 -14.84 0.77
CA ASP A 39 16.25 -15.77 0.17
C ASP A 39 16.61 -15.34 -1.25
N ARG A 40 17.50 -14.35 -1.37
CA ARG A 40 18.23 -14.09 -2.62
C ARG A 40 19.34 -15.14 -2.78
N LYS A 41 18.99 -16.32 -3.29
CA LYS A 41 19.97 -17.23 -3.91
C LYS A 41 20.18 -16.76 -5.35
N VAL A 42 21.33 -16.16 -5.62
CA VAL A 42 21.68 -15.61 -6.94
C VAL A 42 21.92 -16.78 -7.92
N PRO A 43 21.20 -16.90 -9.05
CA PRO A 43 21.53 -17.91 -10.05
C PRO A 43 22.75 -17.48 -10.88
N GLU A 44 23.67 -18.41 -11.09
CA GLU A 44 24.86 -18.25 -11.94
C GLU A 44 24.52 -17.80 -13.35
N ARG A 45 25.31 -16.84 -13.83
CA ARG A 45 25.13 -16.15 -15.11
C ARG A 45 25.62 -17.03 -16.26
N ASN A 46 24.73 -17.85 -16.82
CA ASN A 46 25.01 -18.53 -18.08
C ASN A 46 25.04 -17.53 -19.24
N ARG A 47 26.25 -17.34 -19.80
CA ARG A 47 26.60 -16.40 -20.87
C ARG A 47 26.31 -17.05 -22.23
N ALA A 48 25.09 -16.91 -22.73
CA ALA A 48 24.78 -17.15 -24.15
C ALA A 48 23.47 -16.45 -24.55
N ALA A 49 23.53 -15.15 -24.86
CA ALA A 49 22.40 -14.43 -25.45
C ALA A 49 22.72 -14.01 -26.89
N LYS A 50 22.04 -14.67 -27.83
CA LYS A 50 21.91 -14.36 -29.26
C LYS A 50 21.73 -12.85 -29.47
N ARG A 51 22.58 -12.23 -30.30
CA ARG A 51 22.46 -10.81 -30.69
C ARG A 51 21.12 -10.59 -31.42
N ARG A 52 20.20 -9.85 -30.78
CA ARG A 52 18.95 -9.36 -31.41
C ARG A 52 19.22 -8.08 -32.18
N THR A 53 18.51 -7.87 -33.28
CA THR A 53 18.72 -6.72 -34.18
C THR A 53 18.04 -5.45 -33.63
N PRO A 54 18.47 -4.24 -34.06
CA PRO A 54 17.90 -2.98 -33.58
C PRO A 54 16.40 -2.79 -33.84
N ALA A 55 15.82 -3.49 -34.83
CA ALA A 55 14.41 -3.40 -35.16
C ALA A 55 13.51 -4.03 -34.08
N ASP A 56 13.96 -5.12 -33.45
CA ASP A 56 13.21 -5.81 -32.38
C ASP A 56 13.18 -5.03 -31.05
N MET A 57 14.02 -4.00 -30.90
CA MET A 57 14.11 -3.16 -29.68
C MET A 57 13.13 -1.98 -29.69
N ALA A 58 12.60 -1.59 -30.85
CA ALA A 58 11.79 -0.39 -30.99
C ALA A 58 10.31 -0.60 -30.57
N GLU A 59 9.78 -1.81 -30.69
CA GLU A 59 8.36 -2.12 -30.43
C GLU A 59 8.03 -2.37 -28.94
N TYR A 60 8.99 -2.87 -28.16
CA TYR A 60 8.79 -3.17 -26.72
C TYR A 60 9.16 -2.01 -25.76
N ALA A 61 9.91 -1.03 -26.25
CA ALA A 61 10.44 0.08 -25.43
C ALA A 61 9.40 1.11 -24.89
N PRO A 62 8.24 1.38 -25.53
CA PRO A 62 7.31 2.41 -25.04
C PRO A 62 6.57 2.03 -23.76
N SER A 63 6.05 0.80 -23.66
CA SER A 63 5.29 0.33 -22.49
C SER A 63 6.19 0.23 -21.25
N ALA A 64 7.41 -0.31 -21.37
CA ALA A 64 8.35 -0.39 -20.25
C ALA A 64 8.71 0.98 -19.64
N LYS A 65 8.81 2.03 -20.47
CA LYS A 65 9.06 3.41 -19.99
C LYS A 65 7.85 4.00 -19.28
N ARG A 66 6.63 3.76 -19.78
CA ARG A 66 5.38 4.22 -19.14
C ARG A 66 5.17 3.56 -17.79
N ARG A 67 5.35 2.25 -17.71
CA ARG A 67 5.26 1.49 -16.46
C ARG A 67 6.24 2.00 -15.42
N ARG A 68 7.50 2.25 -15.81
CA ARG A 68 8.51 2.82 -14.90
C ARG A 68 8.16 4.24 -14.46
N GLY A 69 7.52 5.04 -15.31
CA GLY A 69 6.99 6.35 -14.95
C GLY A 69 5.91 6.25 -13.88
N GLY A 70 4.92 5.36 -14.08
CA GLY A 70 3.86 5.10 -13.12
C GLY A 70 4.38 4.57 -11.78
N GLU A 71 5.35 3.65 -11.78
CA GLU A 71 6.00 3.16 -10.56
C GLU A 71 6.65 4.28 -9.74
N VAL A 72 7.33 5.21 -10.41
CA VAL A 72 7.98 6.37 -9.76
C VAL A 72 6.94 7.35 -9.22
N GLU A 73 5.88 7.61 -9.98
CA GLU A 73 4.80 8.51 -9.55
C GLU A 73 4.04 7.95 -8.34
N LEU A 74 3.65 6.67 -8.41
CA LEU A 74 3.03 5.96 -7.30
C LEU A 74 3.92 6.02 -6.05
N SER A 75 5.20 5.68 -6.19
CA SER A 75 6.18 5.76 -5.09
C SER A 75 6.25 7.15 -4.46
N ASN A 76 6.29 8.21 -5.27
CA ASN A 76 6.37 9.58 -4.78
C ASN A 76 5.09 9.99 -4.02
N ILE A 77 3.92 9.56 -4.48
CA ILE A 77 2.65 9.83 -3.79
C ILE A 77 2.62 9.08 -2.45
N LEU A 78 2.93 7.79 -2.45
CA LEU A 78 2.93 6.96 -1.23
C LEU A 78 3.99 7.43 -0.21
N GLU A 79 5.17 7.89 -0.68
CA GLU A 79 6.20 8.47 0.19
C GLU A 79 5.70 9.76 0.88
N LYS A 80 4.98 10.64 0.16
CA LYS A 80 4.37 11.83 0.76
C LYS A 80 3.33 11.48 1.82
N ILE A 81 2.50 10.46 1.54
CA ILE A 81 1.46 10.01 2.48
C ILE A 81 2.10 9.47 3.77
N VAL A 82 3.09 8.57 3.67
CA VAL A 82 3.75 8.03 4.87
C VAL A 82 4.55 9.10 5.62
N ASP A 83 5.16 10.08 4.94
CA ASP A 83 5.80 11.20 5.62
C ASP A 83 4.79 12.06 6.38
N HIS A 84 3.60 12.31 5.80
CA HIS A 84 2.53 12.99 6.52
C HIS A 84 2.06 12.19 7.75
N LEU A 85 1.93 10.86 7.65
CA LEU A 85 1.61 10.00 8.79
C LEU A 85 2.68 10.09 9.89
N ARG A 86 3.96 10.11 9.51
CA ARG A 86 5.08 10.23 10.46
C ARG A 86 5.09 11.57 11.17
N ASP A 87 4.70 12.65 10.50
CA ASP A 87 4.64 14.00 11.07
C ASP A 87 3.50 14.21 12.09
N GLN A 88 2.50 13.32 12.12
CA GLN A 88 1.45 13.28 13.15
C GLN A 88 1.99 12.76 14.49
N THR A 89 2.96 13.47 15.08
CA THR A 89 3.76 13.03 16.23
C THR A 89 2.96 12.65 17.48
N SER A 90 1.77 13.22 17.68
CA SER A 90 0.85 12.84 18.76
C SER A 90 0.32 11.40 18.65
N ILE A 91 0.33 10.84 17.44
CA ILE A 91 -0.24 9.54 17.09
C ILE A 91 0.87 8.57 16.68
N SER A 92 1.80 9.02 15.84
CA SER A 92 2.75 8.17 15.11
C SER A 92 3.95 7.71 15.93
N LEU A 93 4.26 8.36 17.05
CA LEU A 93 5.53 8.21 17.78
C LEU A 93 5.89 6.75 18.11
N LEU A 94 4.90 5.96 18.53
CA LEU A 94 5.08 4.54 18.89
C LEU A 94 5.26 3.61 17.68
N PHE A 95 4.96 4.08 16.47
CA PHE A 95 4.92 3.31 15.24
C PHE A 95 6.00 3.74 14.24
N LEU A 96 6.91 4.64 14.62
CA LEU A 96 7.94 5.19 13.73
C LEU A 96 9.04 4.19 13.36
N LYS A 97 9.30 3.20 14.21
CA LYS A 97 10.41 2.25 14.07
C LYS A 97 9.97 0.84 14.48
N PRO A 98 10.68 -0.22 14.03
CA PRO A 98 10.40 -1.58 14.46
C PRO A 98 10.47 -1.71 15.99
N VAL A 99 9.51 -2.46 16.55
CA VAL A 99 9.50 -2.78 17.99
C VAL A 99 10.73 -3.62 18.32
N THR A 100 11.46 -3.29 19.39
CA THR A 100 12.66 -4.03 19.79
C THR A 100 12.37 -4.99 20.94
N LYS A 101 13.09 -6.11 21.01
CA LYS A 101 13.00 -7.04 22.16
C LYS A 101 13.36 -6.39 23.50
N LYS A 102 14.06 -5.24 23.49
CA LYS A 102 14.37 -4.49 24.71
C LYS A 102 13.11 -3.85 25.32
N ILE A 103 12.21 -3.35 24.48
CA ILE A 103 10.98 -2.68 24.93
C ILE A 103 9.81 -3.67 25.08
N ALA A 104 9.83 -4.76 24.32
CA ALA A 104 8.80 -5.78 24.32
C ALA A 104 9.44 -7.16 24.05
N PRO A 105 9.93 -7.86 25.09
CA PRO A 105 10.72 -9.09 24.95
C PRO A 105 10.01 -10.22 24.20
N ASP A 106 8.70 -10.36 24.40
CA ASP A 106 7.83 -11.39 23.82
C ASP A 106 7.13 -10.93 22.52
N TYR A 107 7.45 -9.75 21.98
CA TYR A 107 6.72 -9.16 20.85
C TYR A 107 6.70 -10.07 19.62
N TYR A 108 7.87 -10.61 19.26
CA TYR A 108 8.03 -11.44 18.06
C TYR A 108 7.56 -12.89 18.25
N ASP A 109 7.23 -13.28 19.49
CA ASP A 109 6.62 -14.58 19.77
C ASP A 109 5.09 -14.51 19.56
N ILE A 110 4.51 -13.30 19.64
CA ILE A 110 3.07 -13.03 19.49
C ILE A 110 2.77 -12.47 18.10
N ILE A 111 3.55 -11.49 17.65
CA ILE A 111 3.35 -10.77 16.39
C ILE A 111 4.13 -11.44 15.27
N MET A 112 3.40 -12.11 14.37
CA MET A 112 3.98 -12.86 13.24
C MET A 112 4.43 -11.96 12.08
N ARG A 113 3.73 -10.84 11.84
CA ARG A 113 4.03 -9.90 10.75
C ARG A 113 4.26 -8.49 11.33
N PRO A 114 5.46 -8.20 11.87
CA PRO A 114 5.79 -6.87 12.37
C PRO A 114 5.73 -5.84 11.23
N MET A 115 5.27 -4.63 11.56
CA MET A 115 5.24 -3.50 10.62
C MET A 115 5.36 -2.17 11.39
N ASP A 116 5.94 -1.16 10.74
CA ASP A 116 6.15 0.19 11.28
C ASP A 116 6.28 1.20 10.13
N LEU A 117 6.07 2.48 10.42
CA LEU A 117 6.09 3.56 9.42
C LEU A 117 7.47 3.76 8.77
N GLY A 118 8.56 3.43 9.46
CA GLY A 118 9.90 3.45 8.88
C GLY A 118 10.05 2.40 7.78
N THR A 119 9.62 1.18 8.07
CA THR A 119 9.58 0.09 7.07
C THR A 119 8.66 0.43 5.90
N ILE A 120 7.44 0.94 6.15
CA ILE A 120 6.50 1.33 5.10
C ILE A 120 7.10 2.39 4.17
N ARG A 121 7.80 3.38 4.74
CA ARG A 121 8.48 4.43 3.99
C ARG A 121 9.61 3.89 3.11
N ASP A 122 10.41 2.98 3.64
CA ASP A 122 11.48 2.35 2.87
C ASP A 122 10.93 1.52 1.72
N LYS A 123 9.81 0.82 1.92
CA LYS A 123 9.11 0.08 0.87
C LYS A 123 8.58 1.00 -0.24
N ALA A 124 7.98 2.14 0.13
CA ALA A 124 7.53 3.15 -0.82
C ALA A 124 8.69 3.63 -1.70
N ARG A 125 9.80 4.07 -1.07
CA ARG A 125 11.01 4.55 -1.76
C ARG A 125 11.66 3.52 -2.69
N LYS A 126 11.53 2.24 -2.37
CA LYS A 126 12.04 1.13 -3.19
C LYS A 126 11.08 0.71 -4.30
N MET A 127 9.95 1.42 -4.45
CA MET A 127 8.86 1.09 -5.38
C MET A 127 8.34 -0.34 -5.18
N GLU A 128 8.24 -0.80 -3.93
CA GLU A 128 7.78 -2.17 -3.63
C GLU A 128 6.26 -2.34 -3.70
N TYR A 129 5.50 -1.24 -3.64
CA TYR A 129 4.04 -1.24 -3.75
C TYR A 129 3.62 -1.08 -5.20
N LYS A 130 2.72 -1.96 -5.66
CA LYS A 130 2.15 -1.91 -7.01
C LYS A 130 0.89 -1.08 -7.10
N ASN A 131 0.23 -0.88 -5.96
CA ASN A 131 -0.97 -0.08 -5.83
C ASN A 131 -1.10 0.41 -4.37
N ARG A 132 -2.03 1.33 -4.15
CA ARG A 132 -2.32 1.91 -2.84
C ARG A 132 -2.88 0.90 -1.84
N ASP A 133 -3.53 -0.17 -2.29
CA ASP A 133 -4.12 -1.18 -1.41
C ASP A 133 -3.03 -1.97 -0.68
N GLU A 134 -1.93 -2.33 -1.37
CA GLU A 134 -0.76 -2.95 -0.75
C GLU A 134 -0.11 -2.04 0.30
N PHE A 135 -0.06 -0.73 0.03
CA PHE A 135 0.42 0.27 1.00
C PHE A 135 -0.50 0.38 2.22
N ARG A 136 -1.81 0.53 1.99
CA ARG A 136 -2.83 0.61 3.04
C ARG A 136 -2.82 -0.66 3.90
N HIS A 137 -2.62 -1.82 3.29
CA HIS A 137 -2.53 -3.10 4.00
C HIS A 137 -1.43 -3.09 5.06
N ASP A 138 -0.24 -2.57 4.74
CA ASP A 138 0.84 -2.50 5.73
C ASP A 138 0.56 -1.45 6.83
N VAL A 139 -0.13 -0.35 6.53
CA VAL A 139 -0.60 0.57 7.59
C VAL A 139 -1.64 -0.12 8.49
N ALA A 140 -2.58 -0.87 7.91
CA ALA A 140 -3.54 -1.67 8.68
C ALA A 140 -2.88 -2.78 9.51
N GLN A 141 -1.74 -3.32 9.06
CA GLN A 141 -0.97 -4.28 9.84
C GLN A 141 -0.45 -3.68 11.16
N ILE A 142 -0.13 -2.38 11.19
CA ILE A 142 0.23 -1.68 12.43
C ILE A 142 -0.94 -1.71 13.42
N ARG A 143 -2.16 -1.40 12.96
CA ARG A 143 -3.39 -1.46 13.76
C ARG A 143 -3.65 -2.86 14.33
N VAL A 144 -3.59 -3.88 13.48
CA VAL A 144 -3.81 -5.27 13.91
C VAL A 144 -2.77 -5.72 14.94
N ASN A 145 -1.50 -5.41 14.71
CA ASN A 145 -0.43 -5.71 15.66
C ASN A 145 -0.61 -4.96 16.98
N ALA A 146 -1.07 -3.70 16.92
CA ALA A 146 -1.34 -2.90 18.09
C ALA A 146 -2.42 -3.55 18.97
N HIS A 147 -3.56 -3.94 18.39
CA HIS A 147 -4.61 -4.65 19.12
C HIS A 147 -4.13 -5.98 19.69
N LEU A 148 -3.55 -6.84 18.84
CA LEU A 148 -3.13 -8.19 19.23
C LEU A 148 -2.14 -8.18 20.40
N TYR A 149 -1.18 -7.25 20.40
CA TYR A 149 -0.19 -7.16 21.48
C TYR A 149 -0.69 -6.37 22.69
N ASN A 150 -1.47 -5.30 22.48
CA ASN A 150 -1.69 -4.27 23.52
C ASN A 150 -3.07 -4.25 24.16
N ASP A 151 -4.11 -4.90 23.63
CA ASP A 151 -5.49 -4.76 24.14
C ASP A 151 -5.62 -5.00 25.65
N LYS A 152 -4.91 -6.00 26.17
CA LYS A 152 -4.90 -6.37 27.60
C LYS A 152 -3.71 -5.80 28.39
N ARG A 153 -2.77 -5.13 27.72
CA ARG A 153 -1.50 -4.68 28.30
C ARG A 153 -1.44 -3.16 28.38
N HIS A 154 -1.70 -2.50 27.26
CA HIS A 154 -1.60 -1.07 27.06
C HIS A 154 -2.79 -0.56 26.22
N PRO A 155 -4.01 -0.51 26.79
CA PRO A 155 -5.25 -0.24 26.05
C PRO A 155 -5.32 1.17 25.41
N HIS A 156 -4.40 2.06 25.75
CA HIS A 156 -4.29 3.40 25.15
C HIS A 156 -3.55 3.39 23.80
N ILE A 157 -2.84 2.31 23.44
CA ILE A 157 -2.07 2.22 22.18
C ILE A 157 -2.95 1.90 20.97
N PRO A 158 -3.85 0.89 20.99
CA PRO A 158 -4.65 0.55 19.82
C PRO A 158 -5.49 1.71 19.25
N PRO A 159 -6.13 2.58 20.07
CA PRO A 159 -6.83 3.76 19.55
C PRO A 159 -5.94 4.75 18.76
N LEU A 160 -4.63 4.80 19.03
CA LEU A 160 -3.70 5.60 18.24
C LEU A 160 -3.44 4.96 16.87
N ALA A 161 -3.34 3.63 16.81
CA ALA A 161 -3.15 2.92 15.55
C ALA A 161 -4.42 2.97 14.66
N GLU A 162 -5.61 2.97 15.26
CA GLU A 162 -6.88 3.26 14.57
C GLU A 162 -6.86 4.64 13.93
N GLN A 163 -6.55 5.69 14.72
CA GLN A 163 -6.44 7.06 14.19
C GLN A 163 -5.40 7.21 13.08
N LEU A 164 -4.28 6.49 13.19
CA LEU A 164 -3.25 6.47 12.15
C LEU A 164 -3.80 5.92 10.82
N LEU A 165 -4.59 4.84 10.87
CA LEU A 165 -5.21 4.26 9.69
C LEU A 165 -6.30 5.18 9.12
N ASP A 166 -7.10 5.84 9.95
CA ASP A 166 -8.11 6.80 9.49
C ASP A 166 -7.47 7.98 8.73
N ILE A 167 -6.34 8.49 9.23
CA ILE A 167 -5.58 9.54 8.54
C ILE A 167 -5.04 9.01 7.20
N CYS A 168 -4.54 7.77 7.18
CA CYS A 168 -4.07 7.14 5.94
C CYS A 168 -5.20 7.04 4.90
N ASP A 169 -6.37 6.56 5.31
CA ASP A 169 -7.55 6.40 4.44
C ASP A 169 -8.00 7.74 3.87
N ARG A 170 -8.00 8.79 4.68
CA ARG A 170 -8.30 10.16 4.22
C ARG A 170 -7.29 10.63 3.18
N LEU A 171 -5.99 10.47 3.42
CA LEU A 171 -4.94 10.91 2.49
C LEU A 171 -4.96 10.14 1.16
N LEU A 172 -5.26 8.84 1.22
CA LEU A 172 -5.44 7.99 0.04
C LEU A 172 -6.64 8.44 -0.79
N LEU A 173 -7.73 8.85 -0.13
CA LEU A 173 -8.92 9.38 -0.80
C LEU A 173 -8.64 10.75 -1.43
N GLU A 174 -7.92 11.63 -0.73
CA GLU A 174 -7.53 12.95 -1.24
C GLU A 174 -6.58 12.86 -2.45
N SER A 175 -5.78 11.80 -2.52
CA SER A 175 -4.84 11.55 -3.61
C SER A 175 -5.40 10.63 -4.70
N ALA A 176 -6.72 10.36 -4.69
CA ALA A 176 -7.28 9.25 -5.47
C ALA A 176 -7.06 9.36 -6.97
N ASP A 177 -7.27 10.55 -7.55
CA ASP A 177 -7.09 10.78 -8.99
C ASP A 177 -5.63 10.54 -9.43
N LEU A 178 -4.66 11.05 -8.65
CA LEU A 178 -3.24 10.88 -8.93
C LEU A 178 -2.79 9.42 -8.82
N LEU A 179 -3.34 8.71 -7.84
CA LEU A 179 -3.08 7.30 -7.66
C LEU A 179 -3.73 6.46 -8.79
N ASP A 180 -4.94 6.80 -9.22
CA ASP A 180 -5.63 6.12 -10.33
C ASP A 180 -4.83 6.24 -11.63
N ASP A 181 -4.32 7.43 -11.92
CA ASP A 181 -3.47 7.71 -13.10
C ASP A 181 -2.15 6.90 -13.04
N ALA A 182 -1.48 6.93 -11.88
CA ALA A 182 -0.21 6.22 -11.70
C ALA A 182 -0.38 4.69 -11.78
N GLU A 183 -1.41 4.14 -11.14
CA GLU A 183 -1.73 2.71 -11.16
C GLU A 183 -2.11 2.25 -12.58
N SER A 184 -2.93 3.02 -13.28
CA SER A 184 -3.30 2.74 -14.68
C SER A 184 -2.08 2.72 -15.62
N ALA A 185 -1.09 3.59 -15.36
CA ALA A 185 0.15 3.63 -16.13
C ALA A 185 1.08 2.41 -15.87
N ILE A 186 0.92 1.73 -14.73
CA ILE A 186 1.67 0.51 -14.37
C ILE A 186 1.03 -0.72 -15.02
N GLU A 187 -0.30 -0.75 -15.15
CA GLU A 187 -1.07 -1.87 -15.71
C GLU A 187 -1.07 -1.91 -17.25
N GLY A 188 -0.94 -0.75 -17.92
CA GLY A 188 -0.87 -0.61 -19.38
C GLY A 188 0.49 -0.91 -20.02
#